data_AF-A0A523SCC5-F1
#
_entry.id   AF-A0A523SCC5-F1
#
_cell.length_a   1.000
_cell.length_b   1.000
_cell.length_c   1.000
_cell.angle_alpha   90.00
_cell.angle_beta   90.00
_cell.angle_gamma   90.00
#
_symmetry.space_group_name_H-M   'P 1'
#
loop_
_entity.id
_entity.type
_entity.pdbx_description
1 polymer ?
#
loop_
_entity_poly.entity_id
_entity_poly.type
_entity_poly.pdbx_seq_one_letter_code
_entity_poly.pdbx_strand_id
1 'polypeptide(L)' 'YKRGGHETFQDMMGGVRQDIVHTIYHVGIVKEGGPREREKAAVAARTGRNDPCPCGSGKKYKKCCGR' A
#
# COMPACT_ATOMS: atom_id res chain seq x y z
N TYR A 1 -6.91 -12.25 46.04
CA TYR A 1 -7.94 -11.58 45.23
C TYR A 1 -7.43 -10.34 44.47
N LYS A 2 -6.84 -9.32 45.13
CA LYS A 2 -6.37 -8.08 44.46
C LYS A 2 -5.33 -8.25 43.34
N ARG A 3 -4.45 -9.25 43.40
CA ARG A 3 -3.39 -9.44 42.40
C ARG A 3 -3.88 -10.08 41.09
N GLY A 4 -4.74 -11.10 41.17
CA GLY A 4 -5.24 -11.80 39.97
C GLY A 4 -6.12 -10.95 39.07
N GLY A 5 -6.98 -10.10 39.66
CA GLY A 5 -7.81 -9.16 38.87
C GLY A 5 -7.00 -8.03 38.23
N HIS A 6 -5.92 -7.60 38.87
CA HIS A 6 -5.03 -6.58 38.31
C HIS A 6 -4.19 -7.13 37.16
N GLU A 7 -3.79 -8.41 37.21
CA GLU A 7 -3.04 -9.07 36.15
C GLU A 7 -3.89 -9.24 34.88
N THR A 8 -5.11 -9.76 35.02
CA THR A 8 -6.06 -9.91 33.88
C THR A 8 -6.44 -8.57 33.26
N PHE A 9 -6.64 -7.54 34.07
CA PHE A 9 -6.93 -6.20 33.57
C PHE A 9 -5.74 -5.57 32.83
N GLN A 10 -4.52 -5.74 33.34
CA GLN A 10 -3.31 -5.24 32.68
C GLN A 10 -3.04 -5.93 31.34
N ASP A 11 -3.31 -7.23 31.25
CA ASP A 11 -3.15 -8.01 30.01
C ASP A 11 -4.14 -7.55 28.93
N MET A 12 -5.40 -7.37 29.31
CA MET A 12 -6.43 -6.82 28.42
C MET A 12 -6.10 -5.40 27.95
N MET A 13 -5.67 -4.53 28.86
CA MET A 13 -5.22 -3.17 28.51
C MET A 13 -3.92 -3.18 27.69
N GLY A 14 -3.12 -4.25 27.77
CA GLY A 14 -1.99 -4.52 26.89
C GLY A 14 -2.44 -4.74 25.44
N GLY A 15 -3.42 -5.62 25.24
CA GLY A 15 -3.99 -5.90 23.92
C GLY A 15 -4.62 -4.67 23.27
N VAL A 16 -5.46 -3.92 23.99
CA VAL A 16 -6.12 -2.71 23.45
C VAL A 16 -5.10 -1.69 22.96
N ARG A 17 -3.99 -1.50 23.67
CA ARG A 17 -2.92 -0.58 23.23
C ARG A 17 -2.23 -1.08 21.97
N GLN A 18 -1.99 -2.38 21.86
CA GLN A 18 -1.37 -2.99 20.67
C GLN A 18 -2.28 -2.87 19.45
N ASP A 19 -3.60 -3.10 19.60
CA ASP A 19 -4.59 -2.97 18.53
C ASP A 19 -4.70 -1.54 18.01
N ILE A 20 -4.66 -0.54 18.91
CA ILE A 20 -4.68 0.88 18.51
C ILE A 20 -3.40 1.22 17.71
N VAL A 21 -2.23 0.79 18.19
CA VAL A 21 -0.96 1.05 17.51
C VAL A 21 -0.94 0.37 16.14
N HIS A 22 -1.30 -0.91 16.06
CA HIS A 22 -1.41 -1.65 14.80
C HIS A 22 -2.41 -0.95 13.85
N THR A 23 -3.57 -0.53 14.34
CA THR A 23 -4.57 0.20 13.54
C THR A 23 -4.04 1.53 13.04
N ILE A 24 -3.32 2.31 13.85
CA ILE A 24 -2.74 3.59 13.42
C ILE A 24 -1.68 3.37 12.32
N TYR A 25 -0.87 2.33 12.43
CA TYR A 25 0.18 2.04 11.44
C TYR A 25 -0.34 1.32 10.18
N HIS A 26 -1.45 0.60 10.26
CA HIS A 26 -2.04 -0.13 9.13
C HIS A 26 -3.17 0.62 8.42
N VAL A 27 -3.90 1.51 9.12
CA VAL A 27 -4.90 2.36 8.48
C VAL A 27 -4.19 3.53 7.81
N GLY A 28 -3.89 3.35 6.54
CA GLY A 28 -3.58 4.45 5.65
C GLY A 28 -4.81 5.34 5.52
N ILE A 29 -4.87 6.42 6.30
CA ILE A 29 -5.88 7.47 6.15
C ILE A 29 -5.77 7.94 4.70
N VAL A 30 -6.77 7.61 3.88
CA VAL A 30 -6.89 8.16 2.54
C VAL A 30 -7.11 9.65 2.72
N LYS A 31 -6.03 10.42 2.65
CA LYS A 31 -6.11 11.86 2.43
C LYS A 31 -6.71 12.00 1.03
N GLU A 32 -8.02 12.19 0.96
CA GLU A 32 -8.69 12.55 -0.28
C GLU A 32 -8.17 13.93 -0.69
N GLY A 33 -7.16 13.91 -1.56
CA GLY A 33 -6.38 15.08 -1.90
C GLY A 33 -5.42 14.75 -3.03
N GLY A 34 -5.96 14.81 -4.25
CA GLY A 34 -5.21 14.85 -5.51
C GLY A 34 -5.43 13.61 -6.39
N PRO A 35 -5.55 13.77 -7.73
CA PRO A 35 -5.44 12.64 -8.64
C PRO A 35 -4.06 12.04 -8.44
N ARG A 36 -4.01 10.89 -7.75
CA ARG A 36 -2.78 10.11 -7.64
C ARG A 36 -2.44 9.63 -9.03
N GLU A 37 -1.51 10.35 -9.63
CA GLU A 37 -0.73 9.92 -10.77
C GLU A 37 -0.35 8.46 -10.58
N ARG A 38 -0.62 7.68 -11.62
CA ARG A 38 -0.63 6.23 -11.66
C ARG A 38 0.71 5.68 -11.21
N GLU A 39 0.83 5.40 -9.92
CA GLU A 39 2.09 4.94 -9.37
C GLU A 39 2.26 3.44 -9.56
N LYS A 40 2.92 3.12 -10.69
CA LYS A 40 3.85 2.01 -10.94
C LYS A 40 3.19 0.63 -11.15
N ALA A 41 3.10 0.17 -12.40
CA ALA A 41 4.23 -0.41 -13.14
C ALA A 41 4.91 -1.55 -12.37
N ALA A 42 4.22 -2.68 -12.28
CA ALA A 42 4.86 -3.99 -12.16
C ALA A 42 3.90 -5.07 -12.65
N VAL A 43 3.66 -5.12 -13.95
CA VAL A 43 3.56 -6.43 -14.58
C VAL A 43 4.52 -6.37 -15.74
N ALA A 44 5.56 -7.19 -15.68
CA ALA A 44 6.27 -7.67 -16.86
C ALA A 44 5.31 -8.53 -17.72
N ALA A 45 4.09 -8.05 -17.95
CA ALA A 45 3.15 -8.55 -18.91
C ALA A 45 3.68 -8.03 -20.23
N ARG A 46 4.55 -8.83 -20.85
CA ARG A 46 4.91 -8.82 -22.27
C ARG A 46 4.30 -7.62 -23.00
N THR A 47 4.89 -6.43 -22.85
CA THR A 47 4.34 -5.22 -23.49
C THR A 47 4.29 -5.51 -24.98
N GLY A 48 3.09 -5.59 -25.54
CA GLY A 48 2.92 -5.97 -26.93
C GLY A 48 3.62 -4.96 -27.83
N ARG A 49 4.16 -5.40 -28.97
CA ARG A 49 4.90 -4.51 -29.88
C ARG A 49 4.11 -3.25 -30.29
N ASN A 50 2.77 -3.30 -30.26
CA ASN A 50 1.91 -2.18 -30.62
C ASN A 50 1.36 -1.37 -29.43
N ASP A 51 1.58 -1.79 -28.19
CA ASP A 51 1.10 -1.11 -26.98
C ASP A 51 1.79 0.25 -26.75
N PRO A 52 1.18 1.17 -25.98
CA PRO A 52 1.85 2.42 -25.60
C PRO A 52 3.14 2.14 -24.82
N CYS A 53 4.19 2.91 -25.13
CA CYS A 53 5.49 2.75 -24.48
C CYS A 53 5.41 3.09 -22.98
N PRO A 54 5.88 2.20 -22.09
CA PRO A 54 5.90 2.48 -20.64
C PRO A 54 6.87 3.60 -20.27
N CYS A 55 7.72 4.04 -21.21
CA CYS A 55 8.65 5.16 -21.07
C CYS A 55 7.98 6.55 -21.08
N GLY A 56 6.66 6.65 -21.21
CA GLY A 56 5.95 7.92 -21.20
C GLY A 56 6.07 8.75 -22.48
N SER A 57 6.67 8.20 -23.54
CA SER A 57 6.90 8.93 -24.80
C SER A 57 5.65 9.14 -25.67
N GLY A 58 4.51 8.53 -25.29
CA GLY A 58 3.26 8.53 -26.07
C GLY A 58 3.32 7.73 -27.39
N LYS A 59 4.45 7.10 -27.72
CA LYS A 59 4.63 6.29 -28.93
C LYS A 59 4.35 4.81 -28.67
N LYS A 60 4.00 4.04 -29.71
CA LYS A 60 3.91 2.57 -29.62
C LYS A 60 5.27 1.96 -29.25
N TYR A 61 5.29 0.88 -28.49
CA TYR A 61 6.50 0.22 -27.96
C TYR A 61 7.53 -0.07 -29.06
N LYS A 62 7.10 -0.67 -30.19
CA LYS A 62 7.97 -0.95 -31.36
C LYS A 62 8.60 0.29 -32.02
N LYS A 63 8.06 1.49 -31.78
CA LYS A 63 8.56 2.76 -32.35
C LYS A 63 9.36 3.57 -31.32
N CYS A 64 9.54 3.06 -30.10
CA CYS A 64 10.24 3.76 -29.02
C CYS A 64 11.32 2.88 -28.38
N CYS A 65 10.98 2.08 -27.36
CA CYS A 65 11.93 1.24 -26.63
C CYS A 65 12.11 -0.17 -27.20
N GLY A 66 11.19 -0.62 -28.06
CA GLY A 66 11.22 -1.95 -28.68
C GLY A 66 11.67 -1.94 -30.15
N ARG A 67 12.65 -1.09 -30.49
CA ARG A 67 13.30 -1.11 -31.80
C ARG A 67 14.06 -2.42 -32.00
#